data_AF-A0A4V2Y523-F1
#
_entry.id   AF-A0A4V2Y523-F1
#
_cell.length_a   1.000
_cell.length_b   1.000
_cell.length_c   1.000
_cell.angle_alpha   90.00
_cell.angle_beta   90.00
_cell.angle_gamma   90.00
#
_symmetry.space_group_name_H-M   'P 1'
#
loop_
_entity.id
_entity.type
_entity.pdbx_description
1 polymer ?
#
loop_
_entity_poly.entity_id
_entity_poly.type
_entity_poly.pdbx_seq_one_letter_code
_entity_poly.pdbx_strand_id
1 'polypeptide(L)'
;MTVPAFNSVAWCEFGTGQPEKVKEFYGQIFDWKYVLVQEVAATVKRGQGLGAEVLTEPVSDSAGFTFARLRDTAGNHIGAFSVPDA
;
A
#
# COMPACT_ATOMS: atom_id res chain seq x y z
N MET A 1 20.02 1.19 -8.44
CA MET A 1 18.87 2.13 -8.47
C MET A 1 19.41 3.52 -8.82
N THR A 2 18.79 4.21 -9.75
CA THR A 2 19.10 5.62 -10.07
C THR A 2 18.41 6.53 -9.06
N VAL A 3 18.98 7.71 -8.83
CA VAL A 3 18.38 8.73 -7.96
C VAL A 3 17.02 9.14 -8.55
N PRO A 4 15.93 9.20 -7.76
CA PRO A 4 14.64 9.69 -8.23
C PRO A 4 14.78 11.11 -8.79
N ALA A 5 14.07 11.42 -9.88
CA ALA A 5 14.07 12.76 -10.42
C ALA A 5 13.51 13.75 -9.39
N PHE A 6 14.04 14.97 -9.36
CA PHE A 6 13.46 16.03 -8.56
C PHE A 6 11.97 16.22 -8.95
N ASN A 7 11.09 16.40 -7.97
CA ASN A 7 9.62 16.46 -8.12
C ASN A 7 8.91 15.17 -8.57
N SER A 8 9.53 13.98 -8.47
CA SER A 8 8.83 12.70 -8.67
C SER A 8 8.16 12.16 -7.41
N VAL A 9 7.09 11.36 -7.54
CA VAL A 9 6.45 10.66 -6.43
C VAL A 9 7.44 9.68 -5.78
N ALA A 10 7.65 9.81 -4.47
CA ALA A 10 8.45 8.87 -3.69
C ALA A 10 7.52 7.94 -2.89
N TRP A 11 7.87 6.65 -2.85
CA TRP A 11 7.25 5.70 -1.91
C TRP A 11 7.73 6.01 -0.49
N CYS A 12 6.80 6.16 0.46
CA CYS A 12 7.10 6.25 1.88
C CYS A 12 6.21 5.30 2.68
N GLU A 13 6.80 4.61 3.66
CA GLU A 13 6.13 3.64 4.52
C GLU A 13 6.37 4.04 5.98
N PHE A 14 5.30 4.03 6.78
CA PHE A 14 5.36 4.35 8.21
C PHE A 14 5.30 3.08 9.04
N GLY A 15 6.44 2.62 9.54
CA GLY A 15 6.49 1.60 10.59
C GLY A 15 6.18 2.22 11.94
N THR A 16 4.93 2.14 12.40
CA THR A 16 4.48 2.74 13.66
C THR A 16 3.66 1.76 14.49
N GLY A 17 3.83 1.79 15.81
CA GLY A 17 2.92 1.13 16.76
C GLY A 17 1.68 1.98 17.11
N GLN A 18 1.55 3.18 16.53
CA GLN A 18 0.47 4.13 16.79
C GLN A 18 -0.16 4.61 15.46
N PRO A 19 -0.79 3.72 14.68
CA PRO A 19 -1.30 4.03 13.35
C PRO A 19 -2.32 5.17 13.35
N GLU A 20 -3.19 5.25 14.37
CA GLU A 20 -4.21 6.31 14.44
C GLU A 20 -3.61 7.72 14.56
N LYS A 21 -2.49 7.89 15.27
CA LYS A 21 -1.81 9.19 15.36
C LYS A 21 -1.18 9.62 14.04
N VAL A 22 -0.65 8.66 13.28
CA VAL A 22 -0.12 8.92 11.94
C VAL A 22 -1.23 9.35 11.00
N LYS A 23 -2.39 8.67 11.06
CA LYS A 23 -3.56 9.03 10.25
C LYS A 23 -4.05 10.44 10.52
N GLU A 24 -4.16 10.81 11.79
CA GLU A 24 -4.58 12.15 12.20
C GLU A 24 -3.62 13.22 11.69
N PHE A 25 -2.32 13.08 11.98
CA PHE A 25 -1.32 14.11 11.68
C PHE A 25 -1.16 14.35 10.17
N TYR A 26 -0.91 13.30 9.39
CA TYR A 26 -0.69 13.46 7.95
C TYR A 26 -1.99 13.66 7.18
N GLY A 27 -3.13 13.22 7.73
CA GLY A 27 -4.44 13.61 7.24
C GLY A 27 -4.67 15.12 7.33
N GLN A 28 -4.20 15.78 8.40
CA GLN A 28 -4.30 17.25 8.55
C GLN A 28 -3.34 18.02 7.64
N ILE A 29 -2.11 17.52 7.44
CA ILE A 29 -1.09 18.25 6.66
C ILE A 29 -1.30 18.12 5.16
N PHE A 30 -1.67 16.93 4.69
CA PHE A 30 -1.69 16.59 3.27
C PHE A 30 -3.09 16.22 2.74
N ASP A 31 -4.14 16.33 3.56
CA ASP A 31 -5.49 15.86 3.24
C ASP A 31 -5.57 14.38 2.81
N TRP A 32 -4.60 13.57 3.25
CA TRP A 32 -4.52 12.16 2.89
C TRP A 32 -5.75 11.37 3.34
N LYS A 33 -6.18 10.45 2.48
CA LYS A 33 -7.24 9.50 2.78
C LYS A 33 -6.62 8.12 3.00
N TYR A 34 -6.87 7.57 4.17
CA TYR A 34 -6.40 6.25 4.55
C TYR A 34 -7.46 5.22 4.17
N VAL A 35 -7.06 4.21 3.41
CA VAL A 35 -7.91 3.09 3.05
C VAL A 35 -7.30 1.83 3.64
N LEU A 36 -8.06 1.16 4.52
CA LEU A 36 -7.72 -0.20 4.92
C LEU A 36 -8.19 -1.13 3.81
N VAL A 37 -7.26 -1.90 3.25
CA VAL A 37 -7.63 -2.95 2.30
C VAL A 37 -8.19 -4.10 3.13
N GLN A 38 -9.49 -4.37 2.99
CA GLN A 38 -10.13 -5.52 3.65
C GLN A 38 -9.71 -6.84 2.98
N GLU A 39 -9.72 -6.84 1.65
CA GLU A 39 -9.42 -8.01 0.83
C GLU A 39 -8.24 -7.74 -0.09
N VAL A 40 -7.05 -8.18 0.31
CA VAL A 40 -5.81 -7.95 -0.46
C VAL A 40 -5.88 -8.66 -1.81
N ALA A 41 -6.32 -9.92 -1.85
CA ALA A 41 -6.45 -10.68 -3.10
C ALA A 41 -7.43 -10.02 -4.09
N ALA A 42 -8.59 -9.55 -3.61
CA ALA A 42 -9.55 -8.84 -4.46
C ALA A 42 -8.99 -7.50 -4.96
N THR A 43 -8.17 -6.83 -4.15
CA THR A 43 -7.51 -5.58 -4.52
C THR A 43 -6.42 -5.80 -5.57
N VAL A 44 -5.60 -6.85 -5.43
CA VAL A 44 -4.64 -7.27 -6.45
C VAL A 44 -5.34 -7.57 -7.78
N LYS A 45 -6.42 -8.36 -7.75
CA LYS A 45 -7.19 -8.70 -8.96
C LYS A 45 -7.75 -7.45 -9.65
N ARG A 46 -8.28 -6.49 -8.88
CA ARG A 46 -8.73 -5.19 -9.44
C ARG A 46 -7.58 -4.42 -10.06
N GLY A 47 -6.44 -4.33 -9.39
CA GLY A 47 -5.23 -3.67 -9.90
C GLY A 47 -4.78 -4.26 -11.23
N GLN A 48 -4.70 -5.60 -11.32
CA GLN A 48 -4.38 -6.30 -12.57
C GLN A 48 -5.38 -5.96 -13.69
N GLY A 49 -6.68 -5.91 -13.38
CA GLY A 49 -7.71 -5.50 -14.34
C GLY A 49 -7.58 -4.05 -14.84
N LEU A 50 -6.89 -3.19 -14.08
CA LEU A 50 -6.56 -1.81 -14.46
C LEU A 50 -5.18 -1.68 -15.13
N GLY A 51 -4.47 -2.80 -15.35
CA GLY A 51 -3.15 -2.83 -15.99
C GLY A 51 -1.96 -2.78 -15.02
N ALA A 52 -2.18 -2.97 -13.73
CA ALA A 52 -1.07 -3.08 -12.77
C ALA A 52 -0.36 -4.43 -12.88
N GLU A 53 0.97 -4.43 -12.75
CA GLU A 53 1.80 -5.62 -12.65
C GLU A 53 1.86 -6.09 -11.19
N VAL A 54 1.76 -7.40 -10.94
CA VAL A 54 1.96 -7.96 -9.59
C VAL A 54 3.44 -8.20 -9.37
N LEU A 55 4.03 -7.47 -8.42
CA LEU A 55 5.44 -7.62 -8.03
C LEU A 55 5.61 -8.63 -6.89
N THR A 56 4.61 -8.72 -6.03
CA THR A 56 4.56 -9.69 -4.93
C THR A 56 3.11 -10.14 -4.80
N GLU A 57 2.88 -11.43 -5.04
CA GLU A 57 1.57 -12.05 -4.85
C GLU A 57 1.11 -11.92 -3.39
N PRO A 58 -0.21 -11.88 -3.11
CA PRO A 58 -0.73 -11.90 -1.76
C PRO A 58 -0.14 -13.04 -0.93
N VAL A 59 0.49 -12.69 0.17
CA VAL A 59 1.06 -13.63 1.14
C VAL A 59 0.50 -13.33 2.52
N SER A 60 0.05 -14.37 3.22
CA SER A 60 -0.41 -14.28 4.59
C SER A 60 0.59 -14.90 5.56
N ASP A 61 0.78 -14.28 6.71
CA ASP A 61 1.57 -14.84 7.81
C ASP A 61 0.71 -15.69 8.77
N SER A 62 1.36 -16.32 9.74
CA SER A 62 0.69 -17.14 10.75
C SER A 62 -0.19 -16.34 11.72
N ALA A 63 -0.01 -15.02 11.78
CA ALA A 63 -0.83 -14.13 12.61
C ALA A 63 -2.07 -13.63 11.85
N GLY A 64 -2.19 -13.90 10.55
CA GLY A 64 -3.34 -13.55 9.72
C GLY A 64 -3.21 -12.22 8.98
N PHE A 65 -2.05 -11.57 9.01
CA PHE A 65 -1.80 -10.39 8.19
C PHE A 65 -1.59 -10.80 6.74
N THR A 66 -2.10 -10.02 5.78
CA THR A 66 -1.85 -10.26 4.36
C THR A 66 -1.20 -9.04 3.72
N PHE A 67 -0.18 -9.28 2.89
CA PHE A 67 0.52 -8.25 2.13
C PHE A 67 0.64 -8.64 0.66
N ALA A 68 0.55 -7.65 -0.23
CA ALA A 68 0.90 -7.78 -1.65
C ALA A 68 1.54 -6.49 -2.16
N ARG A 69 2.27 -6.57 -3.28
CA ARG A 69 2.84 -5.40 -3.96
C ARG A 69 2.49 -5.41 -5.44
N LEU A 70 2.06 -4.25 -5.92
CA LEU A 70 1.74 -3.97 -7.30
C LEU A 70 2.68 -2.89 -7.86
N ARG A 71 2.81 -2.84 -9.17
CA ARG A 71 3.31 -1.68 -9.92
C ARG A 71 2.18 -1.14 -10.78
N ASP A 72 1.88 0.14 -10.66
CA ASP A 72 0.86 0.77 -11.50
C ASP A 72 1.39 1.05 -12.93
N THR A 73 0.51 1.58 -13.78
CA THR A 73 0.84 1.90 -15.19
C THR A 73 1.83 3.06 -15.35
N ALA A 74 2.06 3.84 -14.29
CA ALA A 74 3.06 4.91 -14.24
C ALA A 74 4.41 4.42 -13.66
N GLY A 75 4.51 3.15 -13.26
CA GLY A 75 5.71 2.56 -12.69
C GLY A 75 5.85 2.71 -11.18
N ASN A 76 4.86 3.29 -10.49
CA ASN A 76 4.89 3.43 -9.03
C ASN A 76 4.67 2.08 -8.37
N HIS A 77 5.46 1.79 -7.32
CA HIS A 77 5.25 0.59 -6.51
C HIS A 77 4.25 0.91 -5.42
N ILE A 78 3.24 0.05 -5.25
CA ILE A 78 2.16 0.25 -4.29
C ILE A 78 1.95 -1.04 -3.50
N GLY A 79 1.92 -0.94 -2.17
CA GLY A 79 1.64 -2.04 -1.26
C GLY A 79 0.17 -2.07 -0.85
N ALA A 80 -0.42 -3.26 -0.81
CA ALA A 80 -1.72 -3.52 -0.21
C ALA A 80 -1.53 -4.36 1.06
N PHE A 81 -2.20 -3.99 2.15
CA PHE A 81 -2.07 -4.63 3.44
C PHE A 81 -3.42 -4.77 4.13
N SER A 82 -3.70 -5.96 4.66
CA SER A 82 -4.83 -6.21 5.56
C SER A 82 -4.32 -6.76 6.89
N VAL A 83 -5.10 -6.49 7.93
CA VAL A 83 -4.94 -7.08 9.27
C VAL A 83 -5.89 -8.28 9.40
N PRO A 84 -5.67 -9.19 10.37
CA PRO A 84 -6.60 -10.26 10.65
C PRO A 84 -7.99 -9.72 10.97
N ASP A 85 -9.03 -10.50 10.64
CA ASP A 85 -10.39 -10.24 11.12
C ASP A 85 -10.41 -10.23 12.66
N ALA A 86 -11.21 -9.33 13.24
CA ALA A 86 -11.33 -9.13 14.69
C ALA A 86 -12.12 -10.24 15.40
#